data_AF-A0A0K9NM60-F1
#
_entry.id   AF-A0A0K9NM60-F1
#
_cell.length_a   1.000
_cell.length_b   1.000
_cell.length_c   1.000
_cell.angle_alpha   90.00
_cell.angle_beta   90.00
_cell.angle_gamma   90.00
#
_symmetry.space_group_name_H-M   'P 1'
#
loop_
_entity.id
_entity.type
_entity.pdbx_description
1 polymer ?
#
loop_
_entity_poly.entity_id
_entity_poly.type
_entity_poly.pdbx_seq_one_letter_code
_entity_poly.pdbx_strand_id
1 'polypeptide(L)'
;MKIAEIEESENSHNSSGSNDEYSKKQANSIAPPIPSSPSKKENASSDEEMENSAKISYFKLYSFADSLDTIMIAVGAIAAAASGVSFPILIILFGNLIDAFGKESGTSKLLDEVARISLLLIYLATGSGFSSSLRVICWTISSERQTWRIRNSYLKSILRQEIALFDKDGNTGKVIGRLSVDTALIQLSIGEQMGLFIQSFAWFIGGYVIAFYQGWLLTLIMISSIPPLLIASVVMFRVQNKFSLREQAAYGEAANIVEQTISSIRTVVSFNGEKKAVDSYNQNLKIAESKSRRQEFGKGLSSGVAISFIYFGWALGVWYGGRLILNSGYTGGKVVNIILSVLTSSFALGQMSPCLSAFSEGKAIKR
;
A
#
# COMPACT_ATOMS: atom_id res chain seq x y z
N MET A 1 -37.63 -48.38 -1.87
CA MET A 1 -36.80 -47.35 -1.21
C MET A 1 -35.48 -47.94 -0.68
N LYS A 2 -34.77 -48.71 -1.53
CA LYS A 2 -33.46 -49.32 -1.21
C LYS A 2 -32.59 -49.55 -2.46
N ILE A 3 -32.97 -48.94 -3.59
CA ILE A 3 -32.26 -49.02 -4.88
C ILE A 3 -31.77 -47.63 -5.33
N ALA A 4 -32.28 -46.54 -4.72
CA ALA A 4 -31.84 -45.17 -5.02
C ALA A 4 -30.58 -44.72 -4.24
N GLU A 5 -30.18 -45.42 -3.18
CA GLU A 5 -28.98 -45.06 -2.38
C GLU A 5 -27.68 -45.67 -2.93
N ILE A 6 -27.75 -46.65 -3.82
CA ILE A 6 -26.56 -47.34 -4.34
C ILE A 6 -25.99 -46.60 -5.57
N GLU A 7 -26.85 -45.99 -6.38
CA GLU A 7 -26.44 -45.24 -7.59
C GLU A 7 -25.78 -43.88 -7.29
N GLU A 8 -26.06 -43.26 -6.13
CA GLU A 8 -25.40 -42.02 -5.70
C GLU A 8 -23.98 -42.27 -5.12
N SER A 9 -23.71 -43.49 -4.65
CA SER A 9 -22.40 -43.85 -4.08
C SER A 9 -21.33 -44.11 -5.15
N GLU A 10 -21.71 -44.59 -6.34
CA GLU A 10 -20.76 -44.91 -7.43
C GLU A 10 -20.37 -43.66 -8.25
N ASN A 11 -21.24 -42.66 -8.35
CA ASN A 11 -20.97 -41.44 -9.11
C ASN A 11 -20.17 -40.38 -8.34
N SER A 12 -20.06 -40.50 -7.02
CA SER A 12 -19.28 -39.58 -6.16
C SER A 12 -17.80 -39.95 -6.04
N HIS A 13 -17.40 -41.16 -6.47
CA HIS A 13 -16.01 -41.61 -6.40
C HIS A 13 -15.16 -41.32 -7.65
N ASN A 14 -15.78 -41.02 -8.80
CA ASN A 14 -15.04 -40.74 -10.04
C ASN A 14 -14.83 -39.24 -10.36
N SER A 15 -15.45 -38.31 -9.61
CA SER A 15 -15.31 -36.86 -9.84
C SER A 15 -14.32 -36.17 -8.88
N SER A 16 -13.81 -36.86 -7.87
CA SER A 16 -13.00 -36.24 -6.80
C SER A 16 -11.50 -36.25 -7.10
N GLY A 17 -11.02 -37.14 -7.98
CA GLY A 17 -9.59 -37.30 -8.27
C GLY A 17 -8.98 -36.23 -9.19
N SER A 18 -9.75 -35.59 -10.07
CA SER A 18 -9.23 -34.56 -10.99
C SER A 18 -9.31 -33.14 -10.45
N ASN A 19 -10.28 -32.81 -9.59
CA ASN A 19 -10.44 -31.46 -9.04
C ASN A 19 -9.42 -31.14 -7.93
N ASP A 20 -8.90 -32.15 -7.22
CA ASP A 20 -7.88 -31.96 -6.20
C ASP A 20 -6.49 -31.61 -6.78
N GLU A 21 -6.19 -32.08 -8.00
CA GLU A 21 -4.92 -31.78 -8.67
C GLU A 21 -4.89 -30.38 -9.29
N TYR A 22 -6.05 -29.86 -9.71
CA TYR A 22 -6.21 -28.47 -10.15
C TYR A 22 -6.26 -27.47 -8.97
N SER A 23 -6.92 -27.82 -7.85
CA SER A 23 -6.89 -26.99 -6.63
C SER A 23 -5.50 -26.90 -5.99
N LYS A 24 -4.70 -27.98 -6.01
CA LYS A 24 -3.31 -27.96 -5.53
C LYS A 24 -2.37 -27.09 -6.39
N LYS A 25 -2.61 -26.99 -7.70
CA LYS A 25 -1.84 -26.11 -8.59
C LYS A 25 -2.17 -24.62 -8.41
N GLN A 26 -3.42 -24.27 -8.08
CA GLN A 26 -3.80 -22.88 -7.80
C GLN A 26 -3.39 -22.38 -6.41
N ALA A 27 -3.43 -23.25 -5.39
CA ALA A 27 -2.99 -22.87 -4.04
C ALA A 27 -1.47 -22.54 -3.96
N ASN A 28 -0.65 -23.17 -4.81
CA ASN A 28 0.79 -22.89 -4.91
C ASN A 28 1.16 -21.63 -5.71
N SER A 29 0.18 -20.91 -6.27
CA SER A 29 0.41 -19.76 -7.16
C SER A 29 0.05 -18.39 -6.55
N ILE A 30 -0.49 -18.34 -5.31
CA ILE A 30 -1.01 -17.09 -4.72
C ILE A 30 -0.28 -16.69 -3.42
N ALA A 31 0.66 -17.50 -2.91
CA ALA A 31 1.51 -17.09 -1.79
C ALA A 31 2.78 -16.39 -2.31
N PRO A 32 2.99 -15.08 -2.09
CA PRO A 32 4.30 -14.49 -2.32
C PRO A 32 5.34 -15.16 -1.41
N PRO A 33 6.58 -15.38 -1.89
CA PRO A 33 7.62 -15.99 -1.06
C PRO A 33 7.88 -15.13 0.18
N ILE A 34 7.76 -15.76 1.35
CA ILE A 34 8.10 -15.21 2.65
C ILE A 34 9.57 -14.76 2.58
N PRO A 35 9.90 -13.47 2.75
CA PRO A 35 11.27 -13.08 2.98
C PRO A 35 11.63 -13.60 4.37
N SER A 36 12.52 -14.60 4.45
CA SER A 36 13.22 -14.92 5.68
C SER A 36 14.01 -13.69 6.11
N SER A 37 13.43 -12.88 7.00
CA SER A 37 14.14 -11.78 7.66
C SER A 37 15.25 -12.40 8.52
N PRO A 38 16.53 -12.07 8.32
CA PRO A 38 17.54 -12.40 9.30
C PRO A 38 17.23 -11.61 10.59
N SER A 39 17.31 -12.31 11.72
CA SER A 39 17.14 -11.78 13.07
C SER A 39 17.99 -10.52 13.30
N LYS A 40 17.38 -9.33 13.23
CA LYS A 40 17.96 -8.10 13.80
C LYS A 40 17.58 -8.03 15.27
N LYS A 41 18.47 -8.52 16.15
CA LYS A 41 18.59 -8.07 17.55
C LYS A 41 19.85 -8.66 18.19
N GLU A 42 20.92 -7.88 18.13
CA GLU A 42 22.00 -7.68 19.11
C GLU A 42 23.22 -7.17 18.33
N ASN A 43 23.26 -5.85 18.12
CA ASN A 43 24.44 -5.00 17.87
C ASN A 43 23.97 -3.60 17.42
N ALA A 44 23.12 -2.97 18.23
CA ALA A 44 22.52 -1.66 17.91
C ALA A 44 23.47 -0.47 18.18
N SER A 45 24.71 -0.68 18.61
CA SER A 45 25.67 0.39 18.88
C SER A 45 26.93 0.36 18.01
N SER A 46 27.10 -0.66 17.16
CA SER A 46 28.21 -0.75 16.19
C SER A 46 27.75 -0.63 14.73
N ASP A 47 26.44 -0.72 14.47
CA ASP A 47 25.86 -0.60 13.12
C ASP A 47 25.62 0.86 12.70
N GLU A 48 25.53 1.81 13.65
CA GLU A 48 25.28 3.23 13.34
C GLU A 48 26.47 3.91 12.61
N GLU A 49 27.69 3.38 12.74
CA GLU A 49 28.88 3.92 12.04
C GLU A 49 29.11 3.31 10.65
N MET A 50 28.52 2.15 10.33
CA MET A 50 28.59 1.56 8.97
C MET A 50 27.37 1.85 8.07
N GLU A 51 26.26 2.32 8.64
CA GLU A 51 25.02 2.67 7.91
C GLU A 51 25.14 3.97 7.07
N ASN A 52 26.21 4.74 7.27
CA ASN A 52 26.50 5.97 6.51
C ASN A 52 27.34 5.76 5.25
N SER A 53 27.74 4.53 4.89
CA SER A 53 28.49 4.28 3.64
C SER A 53 27.58 3.91 2.46
N ALA A 54 27.42 4.89 1.57
CA ALA A 54 26.90 4.81 0.20
C ALA A 54 25.37 4.66 0.02
N LYS A 55 24.59 5.53 0.66
CA LYS A 55 23.23 5.88 0.19
C LYS A 55 23.32 6.49 -1.22
N ILE A 56 22.95 5.72 -2.25
CA ILE A 56 23.00 6.17 -3.67
C ILE A 56 22.08 7.40 -3.86
N SER A 57 22.54 8.39 -4.61
CA SER A 57 21.74 9.58 -4.96
C SER A 57 20.52 9.18 -5.81
N TYR A 58 19.35 9.77 -5.53
CA TYR A 58 18.07 9.45 -6.18
C TYR A 58 18.14 9.51 -7.72
N PHE A 59 18.84 10.50 -8.26
CA PHE A 59 19.02 10.66 -9.70
C PHE A 59 19.94 9.61 -10.32
N LYS A 60 20.80 8.98 -9.52
CA LYS A 60 21.69 7.91 -9.98
C LYS A 60 20.95 6.59 -10.17
N LEU A 61 19.76 6.42 -9.57
CA LEU A 61 18.87 5.28 -9.83
C LEU A 61 18.32 5.30 -11.26
N TYR A 62 18.11 6.49 -11.82
CA TYR A 62 17.69 6.72 -13.21
C TYR A 62 18.86 6.77 -14.20
N SER A 63 20.09 6.44 -13.80
CA SER A 63 21.27 6.53 -14.67
C SER A 63 21.25 5.59 -15.89
N PHE A 64 20.36 4.60 -15.89
CA PHE A 64 20.15 3.69 -17.03
C PHE A 64 19.01 4.11 -17.96
N ALA A 65 18.36 5.26 -17.69
CA ALA A 65 17.28 5.80 -18.50
C ALA A 65 17.80 6.28 -19.86
N ASP A 66 17.14 5.87 -20.93
CA ASP A 66 17.36 6.42 -22.27
C ASP A 66 16.73 7.82 -22.43
N SER A 67 17.00 8.48 -23.56
CA SER A 67 16.30 9.70 -23.95
C SER A 67 14.78 9.47 -24.08
N LEU A 68 14.36 8.31 -24.59
CA LEU A 68 12.94 7.93 -24.67
C LEU A 68 12.34 7.72 -23.27
N ASP A 69 13.07 7.08 -22.35
CA ASP A 69 12.61 6.85 -20.98
C ASP A 69 12.44 8.17 -20.23
N THR A 70 13.32 9.13 -20.48
CA THR A 70 13.25 10.49 -19.92
C THR A 70 11.99 11.23 -20.41
N ILE A 71 11.65 11.11 -21.70
CA ILE A 71 10.41 11.68 -22.25
C ILE A 71 9.18 11.01 -21.62
N MET A 72 9.17 9.67 -21.51
CA MET A 72 8.08 8.94 -20.86
C MET A 72 7.90 9.34 -19.39
N ILE A 73 9.00 9.53 -18.66
CA ILE A 73 8.97 10.02 -17.28
C ILE A 73 8.38 11.43 -17.20
N ALA A 74 8.79 12.34 -18.09
CA ALA A 74 8.25 13.70 -18.13
C ALA A 74 6.74 13.73 -18.43
N VAL A 75 6.31 12.99 -19.46
CA VAL A 75 4.88 12.86 -19.81
C VAL A 75 4.09 12.20 -18.68
N GLY A 76 4.64 11.13 -18.08
CA GLY A 76 4.04 10.43 -16.95
C GLY A 76 3.93 11.30 -15.71
N ALA A 77 4.88 12.21 -15.46
CA ALA A 77 4.83 13.15 -14.34
C ALA A 77 3.73 14.22 -14.54
N ILE A 78 3.61 14.77 -15.75
CA ILE A 78 2.53 15.72 -16.08
C ILE A 78 1.16 15.04 -15.95
N ALA A 79 1.03 13.82 -16.48
CA ALA A 79 -0.19 13.02 -16.37
C ALA A 79 -0.52 12.65 -14.91
N ALA A 80 0.50 12.42 -14.07
CA ALA A 80 0.31 12.19 -12.64
C ALA A 80 -0.20 13.43 -11.91
N ALA A 81 0.37 14.60 -12.21
CA ALA A 81 -0.08 15.86 -11.63
C ALA A 81 -1.53 16.19 -12.03
N ALA A 82 -1.86 16.06 -13.32
CA ALA A 82 -3.21 16.28 -13.82
C ALA A 82 -4.25 15.32 -13.20
N SER A 83 -3.89 14.04 -13.05
CA SER A 83 -4.74 13.06 -12.36
C SER A 83 -4.91 13.38 -10.86
N GLY A 84 -3.86 13.88 -10.19
CA GLY A 84 -3.94 14.26 -8.77
C GLY A 84 -4.84 15.47 -8.51
N VAL A 85 -4.77 16.49 -9.38
CA VAL A 85 -5.61 17.71 -9.28
C VAL A 85 -7.08 17.45 -9.65
N SER A 86 -7.37 16.34 -10.33
CA SER A 86 -8.74 15.97 -10.72
C SER A 86 -9.66 15.81 -9.50
N PHE A 87 -9.15 15.29 -8.38
CA PHE A 87 -9.96 15.08 -7.18
C PHE A 87 -10.36 16.40 -6.49
N PRO A 88 -9.46 17.36 -6.24
CA PRO A 88 -9.87 18.71 -5.81
C PRO A 88 -10.85 19.42 -6.74
N ILE A 89 -10.72 19.27 -8.06
CA ILE A 89 -11.68 19.83 -9.03
C ILE A 89 -13.07 19.19 -8.85
N LEU A 90 -13.13 17.87 -8.66
CA LEU A 90 -14.37 17.16 -8.38
C LEU A 90 -15.08 17.72 -7.14
N ILE A 91 -14.31 18.02 -6.09
CA ILE A 91 -14.86 18.63 -4.87
C ILE A 91 -15.50 19.98 -5.19
N ILE A 92 -14.84 20.86 -5.96
CA ILE A 92 -15.42 22.16 -6.34
C ILE A 92 -16.76 21.99 -7.06
N LEU A 93 -16.81 21.09 -8.04
CA LEU A 93 -18.04 20.81 -8.80
C LEU A 93 -19.15 20.29 -7.87
N PHE A 94 -18.79 19.46 -6.89
CA PHE A 94 -19.74 18.97 -5.89
C PHE A 94 -20.29 20.09 -5.01
N GLY A 95 -19.47 21.05 -4.56
CA GLY A 95 -19.97 22.21 -3.82
C GLY A 95 -20.84 23.12 -4.67
N ASN A 96 -20.52 23.32 -5.95
CA ASN A 96 -21.38 24.08 -6.87
C ASN A 96 -22.73 23.40 -7.04
N LEU A 97 -22.76 22.07 -7.07
CA LEU A 97 -23.99 21.29 -7.12
C LEU A 97 -24.83 21.51 -5.86
N ILE A 98 -24.22 21.47 -4.67
CA ILE A 98 -24.90 21.76 -3.39
C ILE A 98 -25.47 23.18 -3.39
N ASP A 99 -24.70 24.16 -3.86
CA ASP A 99 -25.14 25.55 -3.93
C ASP A 99 -26.30 25.75 -4.90
N ALA A 100 -26.33 25.03 -6.04
CA ALA A 100 -27.43 25.07 -7.00
C ALA A 100 -28.74 24.54 -6.38
N PHE A 101 -28.67 23.42 -5.64
CA PHE A 101 -29.82 22.90 -4.90
C PHE A 101 -30.25 23.80 -3.73
N GLY A 102 -29.31 24.54 -3.12
CA GLY A 102 -29.59 25.39 -1.97
C GLY A 102 -30.18 26.77 -2.28
N LYS A 103 -29.97 27.30 -3.49
CA LYS A 103 -30.37 28.68 -3.87
C LYS A 103 -31.62 28.79 -4.73
N GLU A 104 -31.88 27.82 -5.60
CA GLU A 104 -32.86 27.98 -6.69
C GLU A 104 -34.14 27.17 -6.44
N SER A 105 -35.26 27.85 -6.16
CA SER A 105 -36.59 27.23 -6.03
C SER A 105 -37.30 27.01 -7.39
N GLY A 106 -36.70 27.46 -8.50
CA GLY A 106 -37.25 27.31 -9.84
C GLY A 106 -36.73 26.07 -10.57
N THR A 107 -37.63 25.12 -10.87
CA THR A 107 -37.28 23.82 -11.47
C THR A 107 -36.50 23.93 -12.78
N SER A 108 -36.80 24.89 -13.65
CA SER A 108 -36.15 25.01 -14.96
C SER A 108 -34.69 25.47 -14.88
N LYS A 109 -34.41 26.53 -14.11
CA LYS A 109 -33.04 27.05 -13.93
C LYS A 109 -32.14 26.10 -13.15
N LEU A 110 -32.72 25.38 -12.18
CA LEU A 110 -32.01 24.32 -11.47
C LEU A 110 -31.59 23.21 -12.44
N LEU A 111 -32.50 22.74 -13.30
CA LEU A 111 -32.20 21.69 -14.26
C LEU A 111 -31.08 22.09 -15.24
N ASP A 112 -31.07 23.33 -15.72
CA ASP A 112 -30.02 23.83 -16.61
C ASP A 112 -28.64 23.88 -15.93
N GLU A 113 -28.58 24.38 -14.69
CA GLU A 113 -27.31 24.47 -13.94
C GLU A 113 -26.79 23.07 -13.55
N VAL A 114 -27.68 22.17 -13.11
CA VAL A 114 -27.32 20.79 -12.80
C VAL A 114 -26.85 20.06 -14.06
N ALA A 115 -27.53 20.22 -15.20
CA ALA A 115 -27.11 19.62 -16.47
C ALA A 115 -25.72 20.10 -16.89
N ARG A 116 -25.42 21.39 -16.71
CA ARG A 116 -24.09 21.96 -16.97
C ARG A 116 -23.01 21.35 -16.06
N ILE A 117 -23.28 21.22 -14.76
CA ILE A 117 -22.36 20.61 -13.79
C ILE A 117 -22.16 19.12 -14.10
N SER A 118 -23.22 18.38 -14.45
CA SER A 118 -23.15 16.99 -14.85
C SER A 118 -22.28 16.78 -16.10
N LEU A 119 -22.38 17.66 -17.10
CA LEU A 119 -21.49 17.61 -18.27
C LEU A 119 -20.03 17.86 -17.88
N LEU A 120 -19.75 18.82 -16.99
CA LEU A 120 -18.39 19.05 -16.48
C LEU A 120 -17.83 17.84 -15.72
N LEU A 121 -18.66 17.12 -14.96
CA LEU A 121 -18.27 15.88 -14.29
C LEU A 121 -17.90 14.78 -15.30
N ILE A 122 -18.65 14.66 -16.41
CA ILE A 122 -18.33 13.70 -17.48
C ILE A 122 -17.00 14.07 -18.14
N TYR A 123 -16.79 15.34 -18.51
CA TYR A 123 -15.53 15.79 -19.09
C TYR A 123 -14.34 15.56 -18.15
N LEU A 124 -14.51 15.83 -16.85
CA LEU A 124 -13.50 15.58 -15.83
C LEU A 124 -13.21 14.07 -15.68
N ALA A 125 -14.24 13.22 -15.69
CA ALA A 125 -14.09 11.77 -15.60
C ALA A 125 -13.32 11.21 -16.80
N THR A 126 -13.67 11.60 -18.02
CA THR A 126 -12.96 11.17 -19.22
C THR A 126 -11.52 11.69 -19.24
N GLY A 127 -11.30 12.96 -18.90
CA GLY A 127 -9.96 13.55 -18.83
C GLY A 127 -9.07 12.92 -17.77
N SER A 128 -9.60 12.70 -16.56
CA SER A 128 -8.87 12.07 -15.45
C SER A 128 -8.61 10.59 -15.70
N GLY A 129 -9.55 9.87 -16.34
CA GLY A 129 -9.37 8.48 -16.76
C GLY A 129 -8.25 8.34 -17.80
N PHE A 130 -8.22 9.21 -18.80
CA PHE A 130 -7.14 9.24 -19.79
C PHE A 130 -5.80 9.59 -19.14
N SER A 131 -5.76 10.61 -18.28
CA SER A 131 -4.55 11.03 -17.57
C SER A 131 -4.01 9.96 -16.63
N SER A 132 -4.88 9.26 -15.90
CA SER A 132 -4.48 8.17 -14.99
C SER A 132 -3.95 6.96 -15.77
N SER A 133 -4.57 6.62 -16.89
CA SER A 133 -4.12 5.54 -17.77
C SER A 133 -2.75 5.86 -18.38
N LEU A 134 -2.58 7.08 -18.90
CA LEU A 134 -1.31 7.54 -19.45
C LEU A 134 -0.20 7.53 -18.41
N ARG A 135 -0.49 7.99 -17.18
CA ARG A 135 0.43 7.90 -16.03
C ARG A 135 0.91 6.46 -15.83
N VAL A 136 -0.01 5.51 -15.64
CA VAL A 136 0.35 4.11 -15.35
C VAL A 136 1.16 3.51 -16.49
N ILE A 137 0.73 3.70 -17.74
CA ILE A 137 1.41 3.15 -18.92
C ILE A 137 2.84 3.71 -19.03
N CYS A 138 3.02 5.03 -18.94
CA CYS A 138 4.34 5.65 -19.07
C CYS A 138 5.31 5.22 -17.97
N TRP A 139 4.86 5.18 -16.71
CA TRP A 139 5.71 4.80 -15.57
C TRP A 139 6.05 3.30 -15.58
N THR A 140 5.10 2.43 -15.93
CA THR A 140 5.33 0.98 -15.99
C THR A 140 6.27 0.60 -17.15
N ILE A 141 6.05 1.16 -18.35
CA ILE A 141 6.93 0.86 -19.49
C ILE A 141 8.35 1.38 -19.23
N SER A 142 8.49 2.60 -18.69
CA SER A 142 9.81 3.16 -18.38
C SER A 142 10.54 2.36 -17.30
N SER A 143 9.85 1.90 -16.25
CA SER A 143 10.47 1.09 -15.20
C SER A 143 10.89 -0.30 -15.69
N GLU A 144 10.09 -0.94 -16.55
CA GLU A 144 10.39 -2.24 -17.13
C GLU A 144 11.63 -2.18 -18.04
N ARG A 145 11.71 -1.16 -18.91
CA ARG A 145 12.88 -0.96 -19.80
C ARG A 145 14.16 -0.70 -19.02
N GLN A 146 14.11 0.14 -17.99
CA GLN A 146 15.26 0.40 -17.12
C GLN A 146 15.68 -0.86 -16.35
N THR A 147 14.72 -1.60 -15.80
CA THR A 147 14.99 -2.83 -15.04
C THR A 147 15.59 -3.91 -15.93
N TRP A 148 15.11 -4.07 -17.16
CA TRP A 148 15.69 -4.99 -18.14
C TRP A 148 17.17 -4.67 -18.43
N ARG A 149 17.51 -3.39 -18.60
CA ARG A 149 18.91 -2.94 -18.80
C ARG A 149 19.78 -3.21 -17.59
N ILE A 150 19.27 -2.91 -16.39
CA ILE A 150 19.96 -3.19 -15.13
C ILE A 150 20.23 -4.68 -15.01
N ARG A 151 19.22 -5.53 -15.24
CA ARG A 151 19.34 -6.98 -15.15
C ARG A 151 20.35 -7.54 -16.16
N ASN A 152 20.34 -7.03 -17.40
CA ASN A 152 21.29 -7.44 -18.43
C ASN A 152 22.73 -7.00 -18.10
N SER A 153 22.92 -5.76 -17.66
CA SER A 153 24.24 -5.26 -17.26
C SER A 153 24.76 -5.99 -16.02
N TYR A 154 23.90 -6.27 -15.05
CA TYR A 154 24.27 -7.01 -13.85
C TYR A 154 24.68 -8.44 -14.17
N LEU A 155 23.89 -9.14 -15.00
CA LEU A 155 24.24 -10.49 -15.45
C LEU A 155 25.56 -10.51 -16.23
N LYS A 156 25.79 -9.52 -17.10
CA LYS A 156 27.05 -9.41 -17.84
C LYS A 156 28.25 -9.19 -16.91
N SER A 157 28.10 -8.39 -15.85
CA SER A 157 29.14 -8.16 -14.86
C SER A 157 29.41 -9.41 -14.02
N ILE A 158 28.36 -10.11 -13.56
CA ILE A 158 28.55 -11.29 -12.72
C ILE A 158 29.25 -12.43 -13.46
N LEU A 159 28.92 -12.62 -14.75
CA LEU A 159 29.57 -13.62 -15.60
C LEU A 159 31.04 -13.30 -15.92
N ARG A 160 31.48 -12.05 -15.68
CA ARG A 160 32.88 -11.62 -15.89
C ARG A 160 33.70 -11.62 -14.60
N GLN A 161 33.08 -11.94 -13.46
CA GLN A 161 33.76 -11.91 -12.18
C GLN A 161 34.66 -13.15 -11.98
N GLU A 162 35.75 -12.98 -11.24
CA GLU A 162 36.69 -14.06 -10.95
C GLU A 162 36.05 -15.18 -10.12
N ILE A 163 36.49 -16.42 -10.34
CA ILE A 163 36.03 -17.61 -9.59
C ILE A 163 36.17 -17.41 -8.07
N ALA A 164 37.20 -16.69 -7.62
CA ALA A 164 37.45 -16.41 -6.21
C ALA A 164 36.32 -15.63 -5.51
N LEU A 165 35.51 -14.84 -6.24
CA LEU A 165 34.32 -14.20 -5.67
C LEU A 165 33.25 -15.26 -5.34
N PHE A 166 33.03 -16.19 -6.26
CA PHE A 166 32.04 -17.25 -6.09
C PHE A 166 32.44 -18.24 -4.98
N ASP A 167 33.74 -18.48 -4.79
CA ASP A 167 34.27 -19.28 -3.69
C ASP A 167 34.11 -18.57 -2.33
N LYS A 168 34.22 -17.24 -2.28
CA LYS A 168 34.08 -16.44 -1.06
C LYS A 168 32.62 -16.25 -0.63
N ASP A 169 31.72 -16.07 -1.60
CA ASP A 169 30.29 -15.84 -1.34
C ASP A 169 29.45 -17.13 -1.25
N GLY A 170 30.06 -18.31 -1.50
CA GLY A 170 29.63 -19.65 -1.07
C GLY A 170 28.25 -20.15 -1.50
N ASN A 171 27.43 -19.32 -2.17
CA ASN A 171 26.07 -19.66 -2.51
C ASN A 171 25.62 -18.93 -3.79
N THR A 172 25.93 -19.49 -4.96
CA THR A 172 25.51 -19.00 -6.28
C THR A 172 24.00 -18.75 -6.35
N GLY A 173 23.19 -19.52 -5.60
CA GLY A 173 21.75 -19.32 -5.49
C GLY A 173 21.35 -17.99 -4.81
N LYS A 174 22.14 -17.50 -3.86
CA LYS A 174 21.91 -16.22 -3.17
C LYS A 174 22.14 -15.04 -4.10
N VAL A 175 23.12 -15.14 -5.00
CA VAL A 175 23.45 -14.11 -5.99
C VAL A 175 22.32 -13.98 -7.02
N ILE A 176 21.84 -15.09 -7.57
CA ILE A 176 20.73 -15.11 -8.54
C ILE A 176 19.42 -14.68 -7.87
N GLY A 177 19.17 -15.11 -6.63
CA GLY A 177 18.02 -14.69 -5.85
C GLY A 177 18.00 -13.19 -5.59
N ARG A 178 19.14 -12.61 -5.17
CA ARG A 178 19.30 -11.16 -5.01
C ARG A 178 19.04 -10.41 -6.32
N LEU A 179 19.59 -10.88 -7.43
CA LEU A 179 19.35 -10.27 -8.73
C LEU A 179 17.84 -10.16 -9.04
N SER A 180 17.06 -11.23 -8.82
CA SER A 180 15.63 -11.19 -9.14
C SER A 180 14.82 -10.34 -8.16
N VAL A 181 15.12 -10.43 -6.86
CA VAL A 181 14.37 -9.70 -5.82
C VAL A 181 14.71 -8.21 -5.83
N ASP A 182 16.01 -7.87 -5.88
CA ASP A 182 16.47 -6.49 -5.84
C ASP A 182 16.05 -5.72 -7.09
N THR A 183 16.11 -6.35 -8.27
CA THR A 183 15.65 -5.70 -9.51
C THR A 183 14.13 -5.49 -9.54
N ALA A 184 13.34 -6.42 -9.00
CA ALA A 184 11.89 -6.24 -8.88
C ALA A 184 11.55 -5.08 -7.92
N LEU A 185 12.27 -4.97 -6.80
CA LEU A 185 12.09 -3.87 -5.85
C LEU A 185 12.47 -2.50 -6.46
N ILE A 186 13.55 -2.46 -7.25
CA ILE A 186 13.95 -1.28 -8.02
C ILE A 186 12.86 -0.91 -9.04
N GLN A 187 12.29 -1.89 -9.76
CA GLN A 187 11.23 -1.66 -10.74
C GLN A 187 9.99 -1.04 -10.10
N LEU A 188 9.55 -1.61 -8.96
CA LEU A 188 8.40 -1.12 -8.20
C LEU A 188 8.63 0.32 -7.70
N SER A 189 9.85 0.58 -7.20
CA SER A 189 10.23 1.90 -6.67
C SER A 189 10.27 2.96 -7.77
N ILE A 190 10.94 2.69 -8.89
CA ILE A 190 11.12 3.66 -9.98
C ILE A 190 9.82 3.90 -10.77
N GLY A 191 8.97 2.88 -10.89
CA GLY A 191 7.73 2.95 -11.68
C GLY A 191 6.53 3.46 -10.89
N GLU A 192 5.75 2.50 -10.37
CA GLU A 192 4.42 2.76 -9.82
C GLU A 192 4.44 3.74 -8.64
N GLN A 193 5.38 3.55 -7.72
CA GLN A 193 5.47 4.34 -6.49
C GLN A 193 5.82 5.81 -6.78
N MET A 194 6.62 6.08 -7.81
CA MET A 194 6.95 7.45 -8.24
C MET A 194 5.75 8.17 -8.85
N GLY A 195 5.00 7.47 -9.72
CA GLY A 195 3.77 8.01 -10.27
C GLY A 195 2.72 8.31 -9.19
N LEU A 196 2.56 7.41 -8.21
CA LEU A 196 1.64 7.59 -7.08
C LEU A 196 2.09 8.72 -6.14
N PHE A 197 3.39 8.85 -5.89
CA PHE A 197 3.94 9.92 -5.07
C PHE A 197 3.64 11.31 -5.67
N ILE A 198 3.90 11.50 -6.97
CA ILE A 198 3.64 12.77 -7.66
C ILE A 198 2.14 13.08 -7.67
N GLN A 199 1.30 12.08 -7.94
CA GLN A 199 -0.16 12.23 -7.92
C GLN A 199 -0.67 12.64 -6.53
N SER A 200 -0.21 11.95 -5.48
CA SER A 200 -0.62 12.22 -4.10
C SER A 200 -0.13 13.59 -3.63
N PHE A 201 1.06 14.00 -4.05
CA PHE A 201 1.60 15.33 -3.77
C PHE A 201 0.78 16.43 -4.47
N ALA A 202 0.42 16.23 -5.74
CA ALA A 202 -0.43 17.15 -6.49
C ALA A 202 -1.85 17.24 -5.90
N TRP A 203 -2.42 16.11 -5.46
CA TRP A 203 -3.69 16.09 -4.74
C TRP A 203 -3.61 16.87 -3.43
N PHE A 204 -2.57 16.63 -2.62
CA PHE A 204 -2.34 17.34 -1.36
C PHE A 204 -2.26 18.86 -1.58
N ILE A 205 -1.33 19.32 -2.42
CA ILE A 205 -1.16 20.75 -2.70
C ILE A 205 -2.43 21.35 -3.31
N GLY A 206 -3.03 20.68 -4.30
CA GLY A 206 -4.22 21.15 -4.99
C GLY A 206 -5.41 21.36 -4.06
N GLY A 207 -5.67 20.41 -3.15
CA GLY A 207 -6.79 20.54 -2.22
C GLY A 207 -6.57 21.60 -1.13
N TYR A 208 -5.34 21.79 -0.65
CA TYR A 208 -5.06 22.90 0.28
C TYR A 208 -5.18 24.27 -0.39
N VAL A 209 -4.63 24.43 -1.60
CA VAL A 209 -4.74 25.67 -2.38
C VAL A 209 -6.22 26.03 -2.60
N ILE A 210 -7.04 25.06 -3.00
CA ILE A 210 -8.49 25.26 -3.21
C ILE A 210 -9.19 25.60 -1.91
N ALA A 211 -8.85 24.94 -0.81
CA ALA A 211 -9.47 25.20 0.48
C ALA A 211 -9.13 26.63 0.97
N PHE A 212 -7.87 27.07 0.88
CA PHE A 212 -7.46 28.42 1.25
C PHE A 212 -8.12 29.49 0.37
N TYR A 213 -8.30 29.21 -0.92
CA TYR A 213 -8.98 30.12 -1.85
C TYR A 213 -10.46 30.32 -1.51
N GLN A 214 -11.17 29.26 -1.10
CA GLN A 214 -12.59 29.35 -0.78
C GLN A 214 -12.88 29.96 0.59
N GLY A 215 -12.02 29.71 1.59
CA GLY A 215 -12.26 30.19 2.94
C GLY A 215 -11.11 29.92 3.91
N TRP A 216 -10.21 30.89 4.02
CA TRP A 216 -9.03 30.80 4.87
C TRP A 216 -9.34 30.54 6.36
N LEU A 217 -10.42 31.11 6.89
CA LEU A 217 -10.77 31.00 8.31
C LEU A 217 -11.14 29.57 8.71
N LEU A 218 -11.99 28.91 7.89
CA LEU A 218 -12.39 27.52 8.14
C LEU A 218 -11.21 26.57 7.92
N THR A 219 -10.34 26.83 6.93
CA THR A 219 -9.16 26.00 6.71
C THR A 219 -8.17 26.01 7.87
N LEU A 220 -7.92 27.16 8.50
CA LEU A 220 -6.98 27.24 9.63
C LEU A 220 -7.44 26.39 10.82
N ILE A 221 -8.75 26.40 11.07
CA ILE A 221 -9.36 25.60 12.13
C ILE A 221 -9.24 24.11 11.81
N MET A 222 -9.49 23.72 10.55
CA MET A 222 -9.33 22.33 10.14
C MET A 222 -7.86 21.88 10.21
N ILE A 223 -6.91 22.76 9.86
CA ILE A 223 -5.47 22.48 10.02
C ILE A 223 -5.11 22.24 11.49
N SER A 224 -5.71 22.98 12.42
CA SER A 224 -5.51 22.75 13.85
C SER A 224 -5.96 21.36 14.32
N SER A 225 -6.87 20.69 13.60
CA SER A 225 -7.31 19.33 13.94
C SER A 225 -6.36 18.23 13.42
N ILE A 226 -5.41 18.57 12.55
CA ILE A 226 -4.51 17.61 11.89
C ILE A 226 -3.41 17.08 12.80
N PRO A 227 -2.73 17.87 13.67
CA PRO A 227 -1.70 17.32 14.55
C PRO A 227 -2.23 16.20 15.48
N PRO A 228 -3.40 16.35 16.14
CA PRO A 228 -4.01 15.25 16.90
C PRO A 228 -4.26 13.99 16.05
N LEU A 229 -4.76 14.17 14.82
CA LEU A 229 -4.99 13.07 13.87
C LEU A 229 -3.68 12.34 13.55
N LEU A 230 -2.63 13.08 13.21
CA LEU A 230 -1.31 12.52 12.90
C LEU A 230 -0.73 11.76 14.08
N ILE A 231 -0.85 12.28 15.30
CA ILE A 231 -0.38 11.59 16.51
C ILE A 231 -1.13 10.26 16.68
N ALA A 232 -2.46 10.25 16.54
CA ALA A 232 -3.26 9.04 16.65
C ALA A 232 -2.89 8.02 15.55
N SER A 233 -2.72 8.44 14.30
CA SER A 233 -2.31 7.58 13.19
C SER A 233 -0.91 7.00 13.38
N VAL A 234 0.05 7.78 13.90
CA VAL A 234 1.40 7.30 14.19
C VAL A 234 1.39 6.28 15.33
N VAL A 235 0.59 6.50 16.37
CA VAL A 235 0.41 5.53 17.46
C VAL A 235 -0.19 4.24 16.92
N MET A 236 -1.25 4.32 16.10
CA MET A 236 -1.84 3.15 15.43
C MET A 236 -0.77 2.38 14.62
N PHE A 237 0.01 3.06 13.77
CA PHE A 237 1.06 2.43 12.96
C PHE A 237 2.12 1.74 13.82
N ARG A 238 2.58 2.40 14.90
CA ARG A 238 3.56 1.84 15.85
C ARG A 238 3.04 0.60 16.55
N VAL A 239 1.79 0.65 17.00
CA VAL A 239 1.11 -0.46 17.68
C VAL A 239 0.95 -1.64 16.73
N GLN A 240 0.47 -1.38 15.51
CA GLN A 240 0.26 -2.40 14.49
C GLN A 240 1.58 -3.08 14.13
N ASN A 241 2.64 -2.33 13.82
CA ASN A 241 3.94 -2.91 13.48
C ASN A 241 4.54 -3.73 14.63
N LYS A 242 4.49 -3.20 15.86
CA LYS A 242 5.03 -3.90 17.03
C LYS A 242 4.30 -5.21 17.31
N PHE A 243 2.99 -5.24 17.14
CA PHE A 243 2.21 -6.44 17.34
C PHE A 243 2.36 -7.42 16.18
N SER A 244 2.38 -6.97 14.92
CA SER A 244 2.63 -7.84 13.75
C SER A 244 3.99 -8.55 13.85
N LEU A 245 5.05 -7.87 14.32
CA LEU A 245 6.36 -8.51 14.53
C LEU A 245 6.33 -9.58 15.64
N ARG A 246 5.57 -9.33 16.72
CA ARG A 246 5.42 -10.31 17.80
C ARG A 246 4.59 -11.52 17.38
N GLU A 247 3.57 -11.30 16.57
CA GLU A 247 2.75 -12.34 15.98
C GLU A 247 3.57 -13.22 15.05
N GLN A 248 4.35 -12.62 14.13
CA GLN A 248 5.28 -13.35 13.28
C GLN A 248 6.30 -14.17 14.09
N ALA A 249 6.85 -13.62 15.17
CA ALA A 249 7.78 -14.35 16.03
C ALA A 249 7.12 -15.56 16.72
N ALA A 250 5.88 -15.42 17.22
CA ALA A 250 5.15 -16.50 17.85
C ALA A 250 4.77 -17.61 16.83
N TYR A 251 4.38 -17.24 15.61
CA TYR A 251 4.14 -18.21 14.53
C TYR A 251 5.43 -18.88 14.05
N GLY A 252 6.56 -18.16 14.02
CA GLY A 252 7.86 -18.72 13.68
C GLY A 252 8.29 -19.83 14.62
N GLU A 253 8.02 -19.71 15.92
CA GLU A 253 8.31 -20.75 16.91
C GLU A 253 7.50 -22.04 16.66
N ALA A 254 6.20 -21.91 16.35
CA ALA A 254 5.37 -23.05 15.99
C ALA A 254 5.79 -23.68 14.65
N ALA A 255 6.17 -22.86 13.67
CA ALA A 255 6.68 -23.32 12.38
C ALA A 255 7.99 -24.11 12.53
N ASN A 256 8.91 -23.67 13.39
CA ASN A 256 10.16 -24.37 13.66
C ASN A 256 9.92 -25.80 14.20
N ILE A 257 8.91 -25.99 15.07
CA ILE A 257 8.57 -27.31 15.61
C ILE A 257 8.05 -28.24 14.51
N VAL A 258 7.21 -27.71 13.61
CA VAL A 258 6.71 -28.46 12.46
C VAL A 258 7.86 -28.81 11.52
N GLU A 259 8.74 -27.85 11.23
CA GLU A 259 9.91 -28.04 10.38
C GLU A 259 10.83 -29.13 10.93
N GLN A 260 11.16 -29.09 12.23
CA GLN A 260 11.96 -30.12 12.90
C GLN A 260 11.30 -31.50 12.83
N THR A 261 9.98 -31.56 13.05
CA THR A 261 9.20 -32.81 13.05
C THR A 261 9.15 -33.43 11.66
N ILE A 262 8.85 -32.63 10.63
CA ILE A 262 8.78 -33.09 9.24
C ILE A 262 10.17 -33.46 8.73
N SER A 263 11.19 -32.66 9.01
CA SER A 263 12.57 -32.95 8.62
C SER A 263 13.09 -34.24 9.25
N SER A 264 12.59 -34.61 10.44
CA SER A 264 12.99 -35.82 11.17
C SER A 264 11.90 -36.90 11.18
N ILE A 265 10.99 -36.92 10.20
CA ILE A 265 9.80 -37.76 10.22
C ILE A 265 10.11 -39.25 10.41
N ARG A 266 11.18 -39.75 9.77
CA ARG A 266 11.60 -41.15 9.90
C ARG A 266 11.95 -41.51 11.35
N THR A 267 12.58 -40.59 12.08
CA THR A 267 12.91 -40.75 13.50
C THR A 267 11.64 -40.72 14.36
N VAL A 268 10.75 -39.75 14.11
CA VAL A 268 9.48 -39.61 14.86
C VAL A 268 8.63 -40.87 14.73
N VAL A 269 8.49 -41.42 13.52
CA VAL A 269 7.75 -42.67 13.26
C VAL A 269 8.44 -43.87 13.91
N SER A 270 9.78 -43.97 13.82
CA SER A 270 10.54 -45.09 14.39
C SER A 270 10.41 -45.19 15.92
N PHE A 271 10.22 -44.05 16.60
CA PHE A 271 9.97 -44.00 18.05
C PHE A 271 8.48 -43.93 18.40
N ASN A 272 7.57 -44.06 17.42
CA ASN A 272 6.11 -43.92 17.60
C ASN A 272 5.71 -42.61 18.31
N GLY A 273 6.45 -41.53 18.02
CA GLY A 273 6.38 -40.23 18.68
C GLY A 273 5.37 -39.24 18.08
N GLU A 274 4.56 -39.66 17.12
CA GLU A 274 3.64 -38.79 16.37
C GLU A 274 2.66 -38.04 17.28
N LYS A 275 2.04 -38.73 18.23
CA LYS A 275 1.12 -38.10 19.20
C LYS A 275 1.82 -37.02 20.02
N LYS A 276 3.05 -37.29 20.47
CA LYS A 276 3.84 -36.33 21.26
C LYS A 276 4.20 -35.09 20.43
N ALA A 277 4.50 -35.27 19.14
CA ALA A 277 4.77 -34.15 18.24
C ALA A 277 3.52 -33.28 18.01
N VAL A 278 2.36 -33.91 17.79
CA VAL A 278 1.06 -33.21 17.66
C VAL A 278 0.70 -32.46 18.95
N ASP A 279 0.89 -33.08 20.11
CA ASP A 279 0.61 -32.44 21.41
C ASP A 279 1.53 -31.23 21.65
N SER A 280 2.82 -31.36 21.32
CA SER A 280 3.78 -30.26 21.43
C SER A 280 3.43 -29.09 20.49
N TYR A 281 2.99 -29.39 19.26
CA TYR A 281 2.49 -28.36 18.34
C TYR A 281 1.22 -27.68 18.87
N ASN A 282 0.24 -28.46 19.35
CA ASN A 282 -1.01 -27.94 19.90
C ASN A 282 -0.77 -27.04 21.11
N GLN A 283 0.17 -27.37 21.99
CA GLN A 283 0.53 -26.53 23.14
C GLN A 283 1.08 -25.17 22.71
N ASN A 284 2.01 -25.15 21.75
CA ASN A 284 2.58 -23.91 21.22
C ASN A 284 1.55 -23.08 20.45
N LEU A 285 0.68 -23.73 19.69
CA LEU A 285 -0.41 -23.07 18.97
C LEU A 285 -1.38 -22.37 19.94
N LYS A 286 -1.73 -23.00 21.06
CA LYS A 286 -2.60 -22.40 22.10
C LYS A 286 -1.98 -21.15 22.72
N ILE A 287 -0.68 -21.16 22.95
CA ILE A 287 0.08 -20.01 23.47
C ILE A 287 0.08 -18.89 22.42
N ALA A 288 0.34 -19.22 21.15
CA ALA A 288 0.31 -18.26 20.05
C ALA A 288 -1.09 -17.64 19.88
N GLU A 289 -2.15 -18.45 19.95
CA GLU A 289 -3.54 -18.01 19.83
C GLU A 289 -3.94 -17.03 20.94
N SER A 290 -3.66 -17.37 22.20
CA SER A 290 -3.98 -16.48 23.34
C SER A 290 -3.21 -15.15 23.28
N LYS A 291 -1.95 -15.19 22.83
CA LYS A 291 -1.15 -13.99 22.58
C LYS A 291 -1.72 -13.17 21.42
N SER A 292 -2.04 -13.80 20.30
CA SER A 292 -2.61 -13.14 19.12
C SER A 292 -3.94 -12.46 19.48
N ARG A 293 -4.84 -13.15 20.20
CA ARG A 293 -6.12 -12.57 20.65
C ARG A 293 -5.95 -11.27 21.45
N ARG A 294 -4.98 -11.22 22.36
CA ARG A 294 -4.69 -10.00 23.16
C ARG A 294 -4.03 -8.91 22.30
N GLN A 295 -3.21 -9.28 21.32
CA GLN A 295 -2.59 -8.35 20.39
C GLN A 295 -3.62 -7.74 19.44
N GLU A 296 -4.50 -8.55 18.87
CA GLU A 296 -5.60 -8.13 18.00
C GLU A 296 -6.55 -7.18 18.70
N PHE A 297 -6.89 -7.43 19.97
CA PHE A 297 -7.66 -6.47 20.76
C PHE A 297 -6.95 -5.11 20.88
N GLY A 298 -5.62 -5.13 21.11
CA GLY A 298 -4.80 -3.91 21.13
C GLY A 298 -4.74 -3.18 19.78
N LYS A 299 -4.58 -3.93 18.68
CA LYS A 299 -4.63 -3.38 17.30
C LYS A 299 -5.99 -2.75 17.03
N GLY A 300 -7.08 -3.46 17.33
CA GLY A 300 -8.46 -3.01 17.16
C GLY A 300 -8.77 -1.73 17.94
N LEU A 301 -8.38 -1.66 19.22
CA LEU A 301 -8.55 -0.46 20.03
C LEU A 301 -7.79 0.74 19.45
N SER A 302 -6.54 0.54 19.02
CA SER A 302 -5.74 1.62 18.42
C SER A 302 -6.32 2.12 17.09
N SER A 303 -6.85 1.21 16.27
CA SER A 303 -7.53 1.53 15.01
C SER A 303 -8.82 2.31 15.26
N GLY A 304 -9.62 1.87 16.24
CA GLY A 304 -10.84 2.57 16.66
C GLY A 304 -10.56 4.00 17.10
N VAL A 305 -9.56 4.20 17.96
CA VAL A 305 -9.14 5.54 18.41
C VAL A 305 -8.73 6.43 17.23
N ALA A 306 -7.94 5.92 16.28
CA ALA A 306 -7.52 6.68 15.10
C ALA A 306 -8.72 7.09 14.23
N ILE A 307 -9.67 6.18 13.99
CA ILE A 307 -10.89 6.45 13.21
C ILE A 307 -11.80 7.45 13.94
N SER A 308 -11.92 7.38 15.27
CA SER A 308 -12.72 8.35 16.05
C SER A 308 -12.22 9.79 15.88
N PHE A 309 -10.90 10.01 15.90
CA PHE A 309 -10.35 11.36 15.67
C PHE A 309 -10.69 11.89 14.28
N ILE A 310 -10.72 11.04 13.25
CA ILE A 310 -11.14 11.45 11.89
C ILE A 310 -12.58 11.97 11.94
N TYR A 311 -13.49 11.24 12.58
CA TYR A 311 -14.88 11.69 12.72
C TYR A 311 -15.05 12.94 13.59
N PHE A 312 -14.21 13.13 14.62
CA PHE A 312 -14.20 14.40 15.36
C PHE A 312 -13.76 15.58 14.48
N GLY A 313 -12.83 15.38 13.54
CA GLY A 313 -12.47 16.38 12.54
C GLY A 313 -13.64 16.74 11.63
N TRP A 314 -14.39 15.73 11.15
CA TRP A 314 -15.63 15.94 10.40
C TRP A 314 -16.68 16.71 11.21
N ALA A 315 -16.93 16.30 12.45
CA ALA A 315 -17.91 16.93 13.33
C ALA A 315 -17.56 18.40 13.62
N LEU A 316 -16.28 18.68 13.91
CA LEU A 316 -15.79 20.04 14.16
C LEU A 316 -15.94 20.92 12.90
N GLY A 317 -15.59 20.39 11.74
CA GLY A 317 -15.76 21.07 10.45
C GLY A 317 -17.21 21.44 10.16
N VAL A 318 -18.14 20.51 10.38
CA VAL A 318 -19.57 20.74 10.18
C VAL A 318 -20.14 21.72 11.21
N TRP A 319 -19.78 21.58 12.50
CA TRP A 319 -20.26 22.46 13.56
C TRP A 319 -19.83 23.91 13.35
N TYR A 320 -18.53 24.14 13.13
CA TYR A 320 -18.01 25.49 12.90
C TYR A 320 -18.42 26.03 11.53
N GLY A 321 -18.42 25.16 10.50
CA GLY A 321 -18.90 25.50 9.17
C GLY A 321 -20.35 25.99 9.17
N GLY A 322 -21.23 25.32 9.91
CA GLY A 322 -22.63 25.75 10.10
C GLY A 322 -22.74 27.14 10.74
N ARG A 323 -21.92 27.43 11.75
CA ARG A 323 -21.88 28.77 12.38
C ARG A 323 -21.38 29.85 11.41
N LEU A 324 -20.48 29.49 10.51
CA LEU A 324 -19.92 30.40 9.50
C LEU A 324 -20.92 30.71 8.37
N ILE A 325 -21.82 29.78 8.05
CA ILE A 325 -22.96 30.01 7.15
C ILE A 325 -23.88 31.08 7.74
N LEU A 326 -24.20 30.97 9.03
CA LEU A 326 -25.11 31.91 9.73
C LEU A 326 -24.51 33.31 9.92
N ASN A 327 -23.21 33.40 10.24
CA ASN A 327 -22.59 34.65 10.68
C ASN A 327 -21.73 35.37 9.63
N SER A 328 -21.25 34.68 8.60
CA SER A 328 -20.24 35.19 7.66
C SER A 328 -20.61 35.03 6.19
N GLY A 329 -21.87 34.68 5.88
CA GLY A 329 -22.37 34.58 4.52
C GLY A 329 -21.72 33.48 3.67
N TYR A 330 -21.14 32.46 4.30
CA TYR A 330 -20.62 31.30 3.59
C TYR A 330 -21.78 30.49 2.99
N THR A 331 -21.62 29.98 1.78
CA THR A 331 -22.61 29.06 1.19
C THR A 331 -22.31 27.62 1.60
N GLY A 332 -23.34 26.78 1.69
CA GLY A 332 -23.20 25.38 2.10
C GLY A 332 -22.19 24.59 1.27
N GLY A 333 -22.16 24.81 -0.04
CA GLY A 333 -21.21 24.21 -0.96
C GLY A 333 -19.76 24.62 -0.69
N LYS A 334 -19.50 25.90 -0.37
CA LYS A 334 -18.15 26.36 0.01
C LYS A 334 -17.64 25.67 1.29
N VAL A 335 -18.52 25.53 2.29
CA VAL A 335 -18.16 24.86 3.54
C VAL A 335 -17.87 23.38 3.31
N VAL A 336 -18.74 22.67 2.59
CA VAL A 336 -18.53 21.26 2.26
C VAL A 336 -17.25 21.07 1.44
N ASN A 337 -16.99 21.95 0.47
CA ASN A 337 -15.77 21.93 -0.32
C ASN A 337 -14.52 22.05 0.53
N ILE A 338 -14.49 23.00 1.47
CA ILE A 338 -13.34 23.20 2.36
C ILE A 338 -13.13 21.97 3.25
N ILE A 339 -14.20 21.47 3.89
CA ILE A 339 -14.14 20.28 4.76
C ILE A 339 -13.60 19.08 3.97
N LEU A 340 -14.21 18.78 2.82
CA LEU A 340 -13.86 17.64 2.00
C LEU A 340 -12.45 17.79 1.42
N SER A 341 -12.06 18.99 0.96
CA SER A 341 -10.73 19.24 0.40
C SER A 341 -9.65 19.04 1.45
N VAL A 342 -9.78 19.61 2.65
CA VAL A 342 -8.75 19.49 3.70
C VAL A 342 -8.62 18.05 4.20
N LEU A 343 -9.75 17.37 4.46
CA LEU A 343 -9.73 16.01 5.01
C LEU A 343 -9.21 14.98 3.99
N THR A 344 -9.67 15.05 2.74
CA THR A 344 -9.23 14.12 1.69
C THR A 344 -7.79 14.37 1.25
N SER A 345 -7.34 15.64 1.21
CA SER A 345 -5.93 15.96 0.94
C SER A 345 -5.02 15.47 2.05
N SER A 346 -5.46 15.56 3.31
CA SER A 346 -4.71 15.01 4.45
C SER A 346 -4.58 13.49 4.36
N PHE A 347 -5.60 12.80 3.83
CA PHE A 347 -5.52 11.36 3.54
C PHE A 347 -4.48 11.04 2.44
N ALA A 348 -4.35 11.89 1.42
CA ALA A 348 -3.33 11.74 0.38
C ALA A 348 -1.89 11.75 0.94
N LEU A 349 -1.65 12.50 2.03
CA LEU A 349 -0.37 12.49 2.74
C LEU A 349 -0.06 11.11 3.37
N GLY A 350 -1.08 10.42 3.87
CA GLY A 350 -0.96 9.05 4.37
C GLY A 350 -0.57 8.06 3.27
N GLN A 351 -1.13 8.21 2.07
CA GLN A 351 -0.82 7.38 0.91
C GLN A 351 0.61 7.58 0.39
N MET A 352 1.27 8.70 0.69
CA MET A 352 2.68 8.93 0.36
C MET A 352 3.66 8.12 1.23
N SER A 353 3.25 7.67 2.42
CA SER A 353 4.15 6.97 3.35
C SER A 353 4.69 5.63 2.80
N PRO A 354 3.85 4.73 2.23
CA PRO A 354 4.35 3.52 1.56
C PRO A 354 5.28 3.83 0.38
N CYS A 355 5.02 4.91 -0.36
CA CYS A 355 5.88 5.34 -1.47
C CYS A 355 7.28 5.70 -0.96
N LEU A 356 7.36 6.50 0.12
CA LEU A 356 8.63 6.86 0.77
C LEU A 356 9.40 5.64 1.28
N SER A 357 8.70 4.68 1.89
CA SER A 357 9.29 3.42 2.33
C SER A 357 9.87 2.63 1.17
N ALA A 358 9.10 2.44 0.09
CA ALA A 358 9.57 1.75 -1.12
C ALA A 358 10.82 2.42 -1.72
N PHE A 359 10.86 3.76 -1.79
CA PHE A 359 12.06 4.47 -2.24
C PHE A 359 13.27 4.26 -1.33
N SER A 360 13.05 4.21 -0.01
CA SER A 360 14.12 3.97 0.95
C SER A 360 14.71 2.56 0.79
N GLU A 361 13.85 1.57 0.53
CA GLU A 361 14.24 0.19 0.29
C GLU A 361 14.99 0.04 -1.05
N GLY A 362 14.47 0.65 -2.13
CA GLY A 362 15.14 0.68 -3.43
C GLY A 362 16.53 1.32 -3.39
N LYS A 363 16.75 2.27 -2.48
CA LYS A 363 18.05 2.92 -2.24
C LYS A 363 19.00 2.09 -1.38
N ALA A 364 18.47 1.22 -0.53
CA ALA A 364 19.26 0.38 0.36
C ALA A 364 19.92 -0.81 -0.36
N ILE A 365 19.48 -1.12 -1.59
CA ILE A 365 20.08 -2.15 -2.44
C ILE A 365 21.50 -1.73 -2.83
N LYS A 366 22.50 -2.39 -2.22
CA LYS A 366 23.92 -2.24 -2.57
C LYS A 366 24.23 -2.97 -3.89
N ARG A 367 25.08 -2.36 -4.71
CA ARG A 367 25.49 -2.84 -6.04
C ARG A 367 26.43 -4.04 -5.96
#